data_AF-A0A822LA93-F1
#
_entry.id   AF-A0A822LA93-F1
#
_cell.length_a   1.000
_cell.length_b   1.000
_cell.length_c   1.000
_cell.angle_alpha   90.00
_cell.angle_beta   90.00
_cell.angle_gamma   90.00
#
_symmetry.space_group_name_H-M   'P 1'
#
loop_
_entity.id
_entity.type
_entity.pdbx_description
1 polymer ?
#
loop_
_entity_poly.entity_id
_entity_poly.type
_entity_poly.pdbx_seq_one_letter_code
_entity_poly.pdbx_strand_id
1 'polypeptide(L)'
;MTKIHPKKLLVEGREEMRVIPELAEAHGISWGEKKDTAIIYIKPADGIENLLDRDNIYNEINDSGLTHLGIIIDADEEPDNRWQSLYNACLPNIPNLPQNLPAAGLIITLESGIKFGVWMMPDNQSRGMLETFLAYLVPDNNLWQYTQNKVIEAKQQGATYRDYHLDKANIHTYLAWQDPPGKQLHDAVKQKILNQSHPQSVNFLRWLQELYEI
;
A
#
# COMPACT_ATOMS: atom_id res chain seq x y z
N MET A 1 20.65 -22.87 -2.27
CA MET A 1 19.88 -22.37 -3.43
C MET A 1 19.10 -21.16 -2.95
N THR A 2 19.15 -20.05 -3.68
CA THR A 2 18.33 -18.85 -3.39
C THR A 2 16.86 -19.25 -3.52
N LYS A 3 16.03 -18.84 -2.56
CA LYS A 3 14.61 -19.17 -2.58
C LYS A 3 13.92 -18.42 -3.73
N ILE A 4 13.24 -19.16 -4.60
CA ILE A 4 12.47 -18.58 -5.72
C ILE A 4 11.15 -18.05 -5.18
N HIS A 5 10.83 -16.80 -5.54
CA HIS A 5 9.59 -16.13 -5.17
C HIS A 5 8.79 -15.79 -6.43
N PRO A 6 7.87 -16.67 -6.88
CA PRO A 6 7.18 -16.47 -8.15
C PRO A 6 6.18 -15.31 -8.14
N LYS A 7 5.65 -14.95 -6.96
CA LYS A 7 4.74 -13.83 -6.76
C LYS A 7 5.40 -12.82 -5.81
N LYS A 8 5.66 -11.61 -6.29
CA LYS A 8 6.31 -10.55 -5.52
C LYS A 8 5.49 -9.27 -5.51
N LEU A 9 5.49 -8.58 -4.37
CA LEU A 9 4.91 -7.25 -4.21
C LEU A 9 6.00 -6.31 -3.66
N LEU A 10 6.38 -5.32 -4.46
CA LEU A 10 7.28 -4.25 -4.03
C LEU A 10 6.45 -3.18 -3.34
N VAL A 11 6.91 -2.74 -2.17
CA VAL A 11 6.24 -1.70 -1.38
C VAL A 11 7.26 -0.66 -0.96
N GLU A 12 6.82 0.56 -0.68
CA GLU A 12 7.72 1.65 -0.30
C GLU A 12 8.38 1.38 1.06
N GLY A 13 7.56 1.06 2.06
CA GLY A 13 7.98 0.90 3.45
C GLY A 13 7.74 -0.48 4.06
N ARG A 14 8.19 -0.62 5.31
CA ARG A 14 7.99 -1.84 6.10
C ARG A 14 6.62 -1.93 6.75
N GLU A 15 5.86 -0.84 6.78
CA GLU A 15 4.50 -0.85 7.36
C GLU A 15 3.53 -1.62 6.46
N GLU A 16 3.60 -1.40 5.15
CA GLU A 16 2.85 -2.11 4.11
C GLU A 16 3.09 -3.61 4.18
N MET A 17 4.36 -4.02 4.38
CA MET A 17 4.74 -5.42 4.58
C MET A 17 4.02 -6.07 5.77
N ARG A 18 3.62 -5.29 6.78
CA ARG A 18 2.88 -5.78 7.96
C ARG A 18 1.37 -5.62 7.81
N VAL A 19 0.91 -4.55 7.17
CA VAL A 19 -0.50 -4.19 7.04
C VAL A 19 -1.21 -5.02 5.96
N ILE A 20 -0.61 -5.21 4.79
CA ILE A 20 -1.25 -5.91 3.67
C ILE A 20 -1.63 -7.35 4.01
N PRO A 21 -0.77 -8.17 4.66
CA PRO A 21 -1.15 -9.52 5.07
C PRO A 21 -2.36 -9.52 6.01
N GLU A 22 -2.38 -8.62 7.01
CA GLU A 22 -3.47 -8.55 7.99
C GLU A 22 -4.78 -8.09 7.32
N LEU A 23 -4.72 -7.21 6.30
CA LEU A 23 -5.89 -6.83 5.50
C LEU A 23 -6.43 -7.97 4.64
N ALA A 24 -5.53 -8.77 4.05
CA ALA A 24 -5.89 -9.91 3.23
C ALA A 24 -6.55 -11.03 4.08
N GLU A 25 -5.95 -11.38 5.21
CA GLU A 25 -6.48 -12.38 6.16
C GLU A 25 -7.84 -11.95 6.72
N ALA A 26 -8.01 -10.66 7.01
CA ALA A 26 -9.28 -10.06 7.39
C ALA A 26 -10.42 -10.29 6.37
N HIS A 27 -10.08 -10.49 5.10
CA HIS A 27 -11.03 -10.74 4.01
C HIS A 27 -11.05 -12.22 3.57
N GLY A 28 -10.47 -13.11 4.36
CA GLY A 28 -10.48 -14.55 4.11
C GLY A 28 -9.44 -15.04 3.10
N ILE A 29 -8.48 -14.20 2.72
CA ILE A 29 -7.34 -14.61 1.91
C ILE A 29 -6.28 -15.18 2.86
N SER A 30 -6.08 -16.50 2.84
CA SER A 30 -5.04 -17.15 3.64
C SER A 30 -3.66 -16.78 3.11
N TRP A 31 -2.99 -15.86 3.80
CA TRP A 31 -1.72 -15.29 3.42
C TRP A 31 -0.55 -16.22 3.71
N GLY A 32 -0.61 -16.94 4.83
CA GLY A 32 0.41 -17.87 5.30
C GLY A 32 1.14 -17.38 6.56
N GLU A 33 1.39 -18.30 7.49
CA GLU A 33 1.85 -17.98 8.85
C GLU A 33 3.28 -17.45 8.94
N LYS A 34 4.12 -17.77 7.95
CA LYS A 34 5.54 -17.39 7.91
C LYS A 34 5.87 -16.70 6.60
N LYS A 35 6.89 -15.83 6.63
CA LYS A 35 7.41 -15.14 5.44
C LYS A 35 7.76 -16.11 4.30
N ASP A 36 8.16 -17.33 4.65
CA ASP A 36 8.60 -18.35 3.72
C ASP A 36 7.44 -19.20 3.17
N THR A 37 6.27 -19.16 3.80
CA THR A 37 5.02 -19.79 3.33
C THR A 37 4.01 -18.78 2.80
N ALA A 38 4.39 -17.49 2.73
CA ALA A 38 3.50 -16.43 2.27
C ALA A 38 3.10 -16.65 0.80
N ILE A 39 1.81 -16.46 0.47
CA ILE A 39 1.29 -16.60 -0.90
C ILE A 39 1.89 -15.55 -1.86
N ILE A 40 2.29 -14.39 -1.32
CA ILE A 40 2.96 -13.30 -2.02
C ILE A 40 4.16 -12.87 -1.18
N TYR A 41 5.33 -12.79 -1.80
CA TYR A 41 6.53 -12.27 -1.16
C TYR A 41 6.53 -10.73 -1.21
N ILE A 42 6.33 -10.08 -0.07
CA ILE A 42 6.43 -8.63 0.03
C ILE A 42 7.89 -8.22 0.27
N LYS A 43 8.41 -7.32 -0.58
CA LYS A 43 9.75 -6.74 -0.48
C LYS A 43 9.64 -5.22 -0.29
N PRO A 44 10.00 -4.69 0.89
CA PRO A 44 10.13 -3.25 1.04
C PRO A 44 11.34 -2.75 0.24
N ALA A 45 11.18 -1.62 -0.44
CA ALA A 45 12.27 -0.90 -1.11
C ALA A 45 13.05 0.00 -0.12
N ASP A 46 12.53 0.18 1.10
CA ASP A 46 13.09 1.09 2.11
C ASP A 46 13.19 2.53 1.58
N GLY A 47 12.12 3.01 0.92
CA GLY A 47 11.96 4.38 0.42
C GLY A 47 11.61 4.49 -1.06
N ILE A 48 10.96 5.60 -1.43
CA ILE A 48 10.48 5.86 -2.79
C ILE A 48 11.61 5.90 -3.83
N GLU A 49 12.78 6.43 -3.49
CA GLU A 49 13.92 6.52 -4.41
C GLU A 49 14.36 5.13 -4.90
N ASN A 50 14.45 4.16 -3.99
CA ASN A 50 14.80 2.78 -4.34
C ASN A 50 13.69 2.08 -5.12
N LEU A 51 12.42 2.42 -4.84
CA LEU A 51 11.27 1.82 -5.50
C LEU A 51 11.11 2.33 -6.94
N LEU A 52 11.48 3.58 -7.19
CA LEU A 52 11.50 4.23 -8.50
C LEU A 52 12.83 4.07 -9.23
N ASP A 53 13.80 3.35 -8.65
CA ASP A 53 15.06 3.07 -9.31
C ASP A 53 14.87 2.08 -10.47
N ARG A 54 15.29 2.50 -11.65
CA ARG A 54 15.11 1.73 -12.89
C ARG A 54 15.82 0.38 -12.84
N ASP A 55 17.01 0.32 -12.25
CA ASP A 55 17.81 -0.89 -12.20
C ASP A 55 17.20 -1.89 -11.20
N ASN A 56 16.67 -1.41 -10.08
CA ASN A 56 15.91 -2.23 -9.14
C ASN A 56 14.67 -2.83 -9.80
N ILE A 57 13.86 -2.03 -10.51
CA ILE A 57 12.68 -2.54 -11.23
C ILE A 57 13.10 -3.57 -12.29
N TYR A 58 14.15 -3.27 -13.06
CA TYR A 58 14.70 -4.21 -14.05
C TYR A 58 15.11 -5.53 -13.41
N ASN A 59 15.82 -5.49 -12.28
CA ASN A 59 16.27 -6.67 -11.56
C ASN A 59 15.10 -7.52 -11.05
N GLU A 60 14.03 -6.89 -10.56
CA GLU A 60 12.85 -7.61 -10.09
C GLU A 60 12.10 -8.29 -11.23
N ILE A 61 11.88 -7.59 -12.36
CA ILE A 61 11.20 -8.14 -13.54
C ILE A 61 11.97 -9.34 -14.12
N ASN A 62 13.30 -9.30 -14.07
CA ASN A 62 14.16 -10.35 -14.61
C ASN A 62 14.54 -11.43 -13.59
N ASP A 63 13.96 -11.41 -12.38
CA ASP A 63 14.27 -12.45 -11.40
C ASP A 63 13.76 -13.83 -11.85
N SER A 64 14.59 -14.85 -11.63
CA SER A 64 14.33 -16.19 -12.11
C SER A 64 13.08 -16.79 -11.46
N GLY A 65 12.16 -17.25 -12.29
CA GLY A 65 10.90 -17.86 -11.85
C GLY A 65 9.81 -16.86 -11.42
N LEU A 66 10.02 -15.55 -11.63
CA LEU A 66 8.97 -14.56 -11.44
C LEU A 66 7.80 -14.81 -12.41
N THR A 67 6.59 -14.76 -11.89
CA THR A 67 5.33 -14.90 -12.65
C THR A 67 4.40 -13.70 -12.43
N HIS A 68 4.48 -13.07 -11.26
CA HIS A 68 3.64 -11.94 -10.86
C HIS A 68 4.46 -10.90 -10.11
N LEU A 69 4.39 -9.65 -10.56
CA LEU A 69 5.04 -8.51 -9.93
C LEU A 69 4.03 -7.39 -9.70
N GLY A 70 3.83 -7.03 -8.43
CA GLY A 70 3.05 -5.86 -8.03
C GLY A 70 3.97 -4.77 -7.49
N ILE A 71 3.55 -3.51 -7.64
CA ILE A 71 4.16 -2.35 -6.99
C ILE A 71 3.05 -1.58 -6.27
N ILE A 72 3.28 -1.27 -4.99
CA ILE A 72 2.47 -0.30 -4.23
C ILE A 72 3.33 0.92 -3.94
N ILE A 73 2.83 2.10 -4.28
CA ILE A 73 3.47 3.40 -4.01
C ILE A 73 2.50 4.32 -3.29
N ASP A 74 2.99 5.20 -2.42
CA ASP A 74 2.18 6.30 -1.91
C ASP A 74 2.04 7.38 -2.99
N ALA A 75 0.91 8.08 -3.06
CA ALA A 75 0.74 9.24 -3.94
C ALA A 75 1.39 10.51 -3.37
N ASP A 76 1.56 10.57 -2.04
CA ASP A 76 1.94 11.76 -1.28
C ASP A 76 1.08 12.96 -1.63
N GLU A 77 1.66 14.05 -2.15
CA GLU A 77 0.96 15.30 -2.46
C GLU A 77 0.51 15.39 -3.94
N GLU A 78 1.22 14.74 -4.86
CA GLU A 78 1.07 14.90 -6.31
C GLU A 78 0.96 13.53 -7.01
N PRO A 79 -0.24 12.92 -7.05
CA PRO A 79 -0.48 11.60 -7.66
C PRO A 79 0.01 11.51 -9.11
N ASP A 80 -0.27 12.54 -9.92
CA ASP A 80 0.11 12.54 -11.34
C ASP A 80 1.63 12.54 -11.51
N ASN A 81 2.36 13.34 -10.72
CA ASN A 81 3.82 13.38 -10.75
C ASN A 81 4.43 12.06 -10.26
N ARG A 82 3.82 11.47 -9.23
CA ARG A 82 4.21 10.16 -8.70
C ARG A 82 4.04 9.06 -9.75
N TRP A 83 2.88 9.01 -10.42
CA TRP A 83 2.62 8.07 -11.51
C TRP A 83 3.60 8.28 -12.66
N GLN A 84 3.81 9.52 -13.09
CA GLN A 84 4.75 9.84 -14.17
C GLN A 84 6.18 9.38 -13.83
N SER A 85 6.59 9.49 -12.57
CA SER A 85 7.91 9.05 -12.11
C SER A 85 8.06 7.53 -12.20
N LEU A 86 7.06 6.78 -11.72
CA LEU A 86 7.05 5.31 -11.87
C LEU A 86 6.96 4.91 -13.34
N TYR A 87 6.12 5.58 -14.11
CA TYR A 87 5.98 5.36 -15.55
C TYR A 87 7.33 5.46 -16.25
N ASN A 88 8.08 6.53 -15.99
CA ASN A 88 9.41 6.73 -16.57
C ASN A 88 10.41 5.65 -16.16
N ALA A 89 10.34 5.17 -14.92
CA ALA A 89 11.20 4.11 -14.42
C ALA A 89 10.88 2.74 -15.05
N CYS A 90 9.60 2.45 -15.28
CA CYS A 90 9.11 1.20 -15.86
C CYS A 90 9.19 1.15 -17.40
N LEU A 91 8.99 2.28 -18.09
CA LEU A 91 8.84 2.37 -19.55
C LEU A 91 9.93 1.61 -20.34
N PRO A 92 11.23 1.64 -19.95
CA PRO A 92 12.26 0.93 -20.70
C PRO A 92 12.11 -0.60 -20.71
N ASN A 93 11.41 -1.16 -19.72
CA ASN A 93 11.19 -2.60 -19.56
C ASN A 93 9.74 -3.00 -19.85
N ILE A 94 8.83 -2.04 -19.83
CA ILE A 94 7.38 -2.21 -19.98
C ILE A 94 6.88 -1.17 -21.00
N PRO A 95 7.11 -1.39 -22.31
CA PRO A 95 6.77 -0.41 -23.35
C PRO A 95 5.25 -0.23 -23.53
N ASN A 96 4.44 -1.18 -23.07
CA ASN A 96 2.98 -1.16 -23.12
C ASN A 96 2.32 -0.56 -21.87
N LEU A 97 3.09 0.10 -20.99
CA LEU A 97 2.55 0.76 -19.80
C LEU A 97 1.60 1.90 -20.22
N PRO A 98 0.39 2.02 -19.64
CA PRO A 98 -0.52 3.10 -19.98
C PRO A 98 -0.01 4.44 -19.44
N GLN A 99 -0.31 5.53 -20.16
CA GLN A 99 0.08 6.88 -19.72
C GLN A 99 -0.65 7.32 -18.44
N ASN A 100 -1.87 6.82 -18.19
CA ASN A 100 -2.65 7.12 -17.00
C ASN A 100 -2.84 5.86 -16.16
N LEU A 101 -2.76 5.98 -14.84
CA LEU A 101 -3.07 4.90 -13.92
C LEU A 101 -4.60 4.65 -13.93
N PRO A 102 -5.07 3.41 -14.18
CA PRO A 102 -6.49 3.11 -14.07
C PRO A 102 -7.01 3.25 -12.63
N ALA A 103 -8.24 3.75 -12.49
CA ALA A 103 -8.91 3.91 -11.20
C ALA A 103 -9.01 2.61 -10.38
N ALA A 104 -9.09 1.45 -11.05
CA ALA A 104 -9.14 0.13 -10.43
C ALA A 104 -7.75 -0.44 -10.07
N GLY A 105 -6.68 0.33 -10.28
CA GLY A 105 -5.31 -0.16 -10.26
C GLY A 105 -4.91 -0.73 -11.63
N LEU A 106 -3.61 -0.72 -11.91
CA LEU A 106 -3.07 -1.27 -13.14
C LEU A 106 -2.89 -2.80 -12.99
N ILE A 107 -3.31 -3.55 -14.01
CA ILE A 107 -2.91 -4.93 -14.24
C ILE A 107 -2.71 -5.11 -15.75
N ILE A 108 -1.53 -5.57 -16.15
CA ILE A 108 -1.18 -5.92 -17.54
C ILE A 108 -0.38 -7.22 -17.56
N THR A 109 -0.36 -7.89 -18.71
CA THR A 109 0.55 -9.01 -18.96
C THR A 109 1.68 -8.53 -19.86
N LEU A 110 2.93 -8.75 -19.44
CA LEU A 110 4.12 -8.41 -20.21
C LEU A 110 4.33 -9.44 -21.32
N GLU A 111 5.15 -9.11 -22.32
CA GLU A 111 5.50 -10.05 -23.40
C GLU A 111 6.18 -11.33 -22.88
N SER A 112 6.87 -11.25 -21.73
CA SER A 112 7.44 -12.39 -21.03
C SER A 112 6.41 -13.33 -20.39
N GLY A 113 5.12 -12.94 -20.36
CA GLY A 113 4.05 -13.64 -19.66
C GLY A 113 3.91 -13.28 -18.18
N ILE A 114 4.77 -12.41 -17.64
CA ILE A 114 4.66 -11.91 -16.27
C ILE A 114 3.42 -11.03 -16.14
N LYS A 115 2.57 -11.28 -15.14
CA LYS A 115 1.54 -10.33 -14.75
C LYS A 115 2.16 -9.20 -13.93
N PHE A 116 2.00 -7.98 -14.41
CA PHE A 116 2.50 -6.78 -13.76
C PHE A 116 1.34 -5.90 -13.30
N GLY A 117 1.40 -5.40 -12.08
CA GLY A 117 0.39 -4.49 -11.57
C GLY A 117 0.94 -3.37 -10.72
N VAL A 118 0.20 -2.27 -10.66
CA VAL A 118 0.51 -1.12 -9.82
C VAL A 118 -0.74 -0.68 -9.08
N TRP A 119 -0.59 -0.42 -7.78
CA TRP A 119 -1.56 0.29 -6.98
C TRP A 119 -0.90 1.53 -6.37
N MET A 120 -1.58 2.67 -6.45
CA MET A 120 -1.14 3.89 -5.79
C MET A 120 -2.07 4.17 -4.61
N MET A 121 -1.50 4.32 -3.41
CA MET A 121 -2.30 4.69 -2.25
C MET A 121 -2.84 6.12 -2.40
N PRO A 122 -4.04 6.40 -1.87
CA PRO A 122 -4.89 5.44 -1.18
C PRO A 122 -5.83 4.66 -2.12
N ASP A 123 -6.09 5.15 -3.33
CA ASP A 123 -7.20 4.70 -4.19
C ASP A 123 -6.93 4.82 -5.71
N ASN A 124 -5.65 4.94 -6.10
CA ASN A 124 -5.15 5.17 -7.47
C ASN A 124 -5.42 6.56 -8.08
N GLN A 125 -6.03 7.49 -7.35
CA GLN A 125 -6.43 8.80 -7.89
C GLN A 125 -6.12 9.96 -6.96
N SER A 126 -6.42 9.79 -5.68
CA SER A 126 -6.29 10.81 -4.65
C SER A 126 -4.84 10.91 -4.18
N ARG A 127 -4.49 12.08 -3.65
CA ARG A 127 -3.28 12.24 -2.85
C ARG A 127 -3.37 11.41 -1.56
N GLY A 128 -2.23 11.02 -1.01
CA GLY A 128 -2.16 10.33 0.26
C GLY A 128 -1.20 9.15 0.28
N MET A 129 -1.27 8.43 1.38
CA MET A 129 -0.37 7.32 1.72
C MET A 129 -1.15 6.16 2.33
N LEU A 130 -0.46 5.10 2.75
CA LEU A 130 -1.06 4.00 3.49
C LEU A 130 -1.96 4.47 4.63
N GLU A 131 -1.55 5.48 5.40
CA GLU A 131 -2.36 6.03 6.50
C GLU A 131 -3.63 6.70 6.03
N THR A 132 -3.62 7.37 4.86
CA THR A 132 -4.83 7.91 4.23
C THR A 132 -5.79 6.78 3.86
N PHE A 133 -5.27 5.69 3.29
CA PHE A 133 -6.07 4.50 2.98
C PHE A 133 -6.69 3.89 4.25
N LEU A 134 -5.90 3.71 5.30
CA LEU A 134 -6.38 3.14 6.56
C LEU A 134 -7.35 4.09 7.29
N ALA A 135 -7.20 5.41 7.12
CA ALA A 135 -8.13 6.39 7.65
C ALA A 135 -9.54 6.24 7.06
N TYR A 136 -9.68 5.81 5.79
CA TYR A 136 -10.98 5.46 5.21
C TYR A 136 -11.65 4.29 5.93
N LEU A 137 -10.87 3.44 6.58
CA LEU A 137 -11.38 2.27 7.29
C LEU A 137 -11.75 2.60 8.74
N VAL A 138 -11.39 3.78 9.28
CA VAL A 138 -11.79 4.14 10.65
C VAL A 138 -13.32 4.33 10.68
N PRO A 139 -14.05 3.65 11.59
CA PRO A 139 -15.49 3.84 11.70
C PRO A 139 -15.83 5.31 11.98
N ASP A 140 -16.81 5.85 11.27
CA ASP A 140 -17.29 7.21 11.54
C ASP A 140 -18.01 7.23 12.89
N ASN A 141 -17.31 7.75 13.91
CA ASN A 141 -17.76 7.79 15.29
C ASN A 141 -17.28 9.08 15.97
N ASN A 142 -17.87 9.38 17.12
CA ASN A 142 -17.56 10.60 17.88
C ASN A 142 -16.08 10.69 18.26
N LEU A 143 -15.41 9.57 18.54
CA LEU A 143 -14.00 9.55 18.93
C LEU A 143 -13.11 9.93 17.75
N TRP A 144 -13.39 9.43 16.55
CA TRP A 144 -12.65 9.76 15.34
C TRP A 144 -12.75 11.25 15.00
N GLN A 145 -13.97 11.80 15.01
CA GLN A 145 -14.21 13.24 14.79
C GLN A 145 -13.53 14.09 15.88
N TYR A 146 -13.59 13.64 17.13
CA TYR A 146 -12.89 14.30 18.23
C TYR A 146 -11.37 14.27 18.05
N THR A 147 -10.80 13.13 17.63
CA THR A 147 -9.37 13.01 17.31
C THR A 147 -8.96 14.01 16.24
N GLN A 148 -9.69 14.08 15.13
CA GLN A 148 -9.37 14.98 14.02
C GLN A 148 -9.36 16.45 14.48
N ASN A 149 -10.36 16.85 15.26
CA ASN A 149 -10.41 18.18 15.86
C ASN A 149 -9.19 18.44 16.77
N LYS A 150 -8.80 17.47 17.60
CA LYS A 150 -7.63 17.61 18.49
C LYS A 150 -6.30 17.63 17.76
N VAL A 151 -6.17 16.93 16.64
CA VAL A 151 -4.98 16.99 15.80
C VAL A 151 -4.83 18.35 15.12
N ILE A 152 -5.95 18.96 14.69
CA ILE A 152 -5.97 20.33 14.15
C ILE A 152 -5.65 21.34 15.25
N GLU A 153 -6.26 21.24 16.44
CA GLU A 153 -5.93 22.10 17.59
C GLU A 153 -4.45 21.96 17.99
N ALA A 154 -3.90 20.74 18.02
CA ALA A 154 -2.51 20.48 18.38
C ALA A 154 -1.52 21.17 17.43
N LYS A 155 -1.85 21.28 16.14
CA LYS A 155 -1.07 22.04 15.16
C LYS A 155 -0.95 23.51 15.55
N GLN A 156 -2.04 24.12 16.04
CA GLN A 156 -2.05 25.50 16.54
C GLN A 156 -1.24 25.65 17.84
N GLN A 157 -1.05 24.57 18.59
CA GLN A 157 -0.23 24.51 19.81
C GLN A 157 1.24 24.12 19.55
N GLY A 158 1.66 24.00 18.28
CA GLY A 158 3.05 23.75 17.91
C GLY A 158 3.39 22.31 17.52
N ALA A 159 2.40 21.45 17.26
CA ALA A 159 2.67 20.15 16.64
C ALA A 159 3.37 20.31 15.28
N THR A 160 4.41 19.52 15.03
CA THR A 160 5.38 19.74 13.94
C THR A 160 5.13 18.90 12.69
N TYR A 161 4.05 18.11 12.63
CA TYR A 161 3.72 17.30 11.47
C TYR A 161 3.46 18.19 10.24
N ARG A 162 3.83 17.74 9.04
CA ARG A 162 3.58 18.46 7.77
C ARG A 162 2.11 18.38 7.40
N ASP A 163 1.59 19.34 6.65
CA ASP A 163 0.13 19.41 6.39
C ASP A 163 -0.38 18.20 5.60
N TYR A 164 0.44 17.65 4.69
CA TYR A 164 0.12 16.41 3.97
C TYR A 164 0.25 15.14 4.82
N HIS A 165 0.80 15.22 6.04
CA HIS A 165 0.78 14.14 7.05
C HIS A 165 -0.46 14.23 7.98
N LEU A 166 -1.48 15.03 7.65
CA LEU A 166 -2.66 15.18 8.50
C LEU A 166 -3.35 13.85 8.78
N ASP A 167 -3.57 13.01 7.77
CA ASP A 167 -4.22 11.69 7.96
C ASP A 167 -3.38 10.75 8.82
N LYS A 168 -2.05 10.79 8.65
CA LYS A 168 -1.08 10.09 9.48
C LYS A 168 -1.16 10.53 10.94
N ALA A 169 -1.21 11.83 11.19
CA ALA A 169 -1.37 12.37 12.54
C ALA A 169 -2.73 11.96 13.16
N ASN A 170 -3.80 12.01 12.37
CA ASN A 170 -5.14 11.59 12.78
C ASN A 170 -5.16 10.12 13.20
N ILE A 171 -4.78 9.20 12.31
CA ILE A 171 -4.88 7.77 12.59
C ILE A 171 -3.99 7.34 13.75
N HIS A 172 -2.74 7.82 13.84
CA HIS A 172 -1.88 7.46 14.96
C HIS A 172 -2.39 8.02 16.29
N THR A 173 -2.98 9.22 16.31
CA THR A 173 -3.59 9.78 17.52
C THR A 173 -4.82 8.99 17.94
N TYR A 174 -5.65 8.58 16.97
CA TYR A 174 -6.83 7.75 17.23
C TYR A 174 -6.43 6.38 17.80
N LEU A 175 -5.39 5.76 17.24
CA LEU A 175 -4.83 4.49 17.71
C LEU A 175 -4.15 4.60 19.08
N ALA A 176 -3.63 5.78 19.44
CA ALA A 176 -3.10 6.05 20.77
C ALA A 176 -4.17 5.99 21.87
N TRP A 177 -5.45 6.14 21.53
CA TRP A 177 -6.58 6.10 22.46
C TRP A 177 -7.36 4.78 22.47
N GLN A 178 -6.97 3.80 21.65
CA GLN A 178 -7.58 2.47 21.65
C GLN A 178 -7.05 1.62 22.81
N ASP A 179 -7.69 0.48 23.13
CA ASP A 179 -7.26 -0.42 24.20
C ASP A 179 -6.56 -1.69 23.68
N PRO A 180 -5.33 -2.03 24.14
CA PRO A 180 -4.38 -1.15 24.81
C PRO A 180 -3.95 0.06 23.97
N PRO A 181 -3.55 1.18 24.62
CA PRO A 181 -3.04 2.38 23.97
C PRO A 181 -1.82 2.14 23.09
N GLY A 182 -1.67 2.95 22.04
CA GLY A 182 -0.46 3.02 21.22
C GLY A 182 -0.31 1.89 20.20
N LYS A 183 -1.42 1.37 19.67
CA LYS A 183 -1.38 0.29 18.67
C LYS A 183 -0.71 0.72 17.37
N GLN A 184 0.00 -0.22 16.76
CA GLN A 184 0.53 -0.05 15.40
C GLN A 184 -0.58 -0.27 14.37
N LEU A 185 -0.38 0.21 13.14
CA LEU A 185 -1.40 0.14 12.07
C LEU A 185 -1.83 -1.31 11.77
N HIS A 186 -0.87 -2.23 11.65
CA HIS A 186 -1.15 -3.64 11.41
C HIS A 186 -1.93 -4.30 12.57
N ASP A 187 -1.64 -3.92 13.82
CA ASP A 187 -2.41 -4.38 14.98
C ASP A 187 -3.86 -3.88 14.93
N ALA A 188 -4.07 -2.64 14.48
CA ALA A 188 -5.41 -2.06 14.35
C ALA A 188 -6.25 -2.79 13.28
N VAL A 189 -5.63 -3.19 12.17
CA VAL A 189 -6.25 -4.07 11.18
C VAL A 189 -6.58 -5.41 11.82
N LYS A 190 -5.58 -6.10 12.39
CA LYS A 190 -5.74 -7.43 12.99
C LYS A 190 -6.84 -7.51 14.05
N GLN A 191 -6.92 -6.49 14.89
CA GLN A 191 -7.89 -6.41 16.00
C GLN A 191 -9.25 -5.85 15.58
N LYS A 192 -9.49 -5.64 14.28
CA LYS A 192 -10.76 -5.17 13.72
C LYS A 192 -11.22 -3.83 14.30
N ILE A 193 -10.26 -2.98 14.67
CA ILE A 193 -10.53 -1.59 15.05
C ILE A 193 -10.93 -0.79 13.81
N LEU A 194 -10.33 -1.14 12.68
CA LEU A 194 -10.68 -0.62 11.36
C LEU A 194 -11.78 -1.46 10.72
N ASN A 195 -12.75 -0.80 10.09
CA ASN A 195 -13.81 -1.40 9.28
C ASN A 195 -13.24 -1.93 7.97
N GLN A 196 -12.85 -3.19 8.02
CA GLN A 196 -12.30 -3.93 6.88
C GLN A 196 -13.28 -4.00 5.70
N SER A 197 -14.59 -4.03 5.94
CA SER A 197 -15.61 -4.13 4.88
C SER A 197 -15.87 -2.82 4.13
N HIS A 198 -15.08 -1.77 4.37
CA HIS A 198 -15.20 -0.51 3.65
C HIS A 198 -14.94 -0.71 2.13
N PRO A 199 -15.67 -0.05 1.23
CA PRO A 199 -15.53 -0.23 -0.23
C PRO A 199 -14.10 -0.06 -0.75
N GLN A 200 -13.31 0.83 -0.14
CA GLN A 200 -11.90 1.02 -0.56
C GLN A 200 -11.02 -0.19 -0.26
N SER A 201 -11.23 -0.87 0.87
CA SER A 201 -10.53 -2.13 1.17
C SER A 201 -10.93 -3.22 0.18
N VAL A 202 -12.22 -3.30 -0.15
CA VAL A 202 -12.73 -4.27 -1.14
C VAL A 202 -12.12 -4.04 -2.53
N ASN A 203 -11.97 -2.78 -2.96
CA ASN A 203 -11.37 -2.46 -4.25
C ASN A 203 -9.87 -2.82 -4.28
N PHE A 204 -9.12 -2.45 -3.25
CA PHE A 204 -7.70 -2.80 -3.13
C PHE A 204 -7.48 -4.31 -3.15
N LEU A 205 -8.28 -5.06 -2.38
CA LEU A 205 -8.15 -6.51 -2.31
C LEU A 205 -8.61 -7.21 -3.59
N ARG A 206 -9.62 -6.68 -4.28
CA ARG A 206 -9.98 -7.16 -5.61
C ARG A 206 -8.80 -7.03 -6.58
N TRP A 207 -8.15 -5.86 -6.63
CA TRP A 207 -6.96 -5.66 -7.45
C TRP A 207 -5.85 -6.67 -7.07
N LEU A 208 -5.62 -6.88 -5.77
CA LEU A 208 -4.61 -7.84 -5.29
C LEU A 208 -4.94 -9.28 -5.74
N GLN A 209 -6.19 -9.70 -5.60
CA GLN A 209 -6.65 -11.02 -6.01
C GLN A 209 -6.59 -11.23 -7.53
N GLU A 210 -6.99 -10.22 -8.31
CA GLU A 210 -6.93 -10.27 -9.78
C GLU A 210 -5.48 -10.30 -10.29
N LEU A 211 -4.60 -9.50 -9.69
CA LEU A 211 -3.19 -9.47 -10.04
C LEU A 211 -2.57 -10.83 -9.77
N TYR A 212 -2.72 -11.37 -8.57
CA TYR A 212 -2.02 -12.58 -8.15
C TYR A 212 -2.78 -13.89 -8.39
N GLU A 213 -4.00 -13.84 -8.90
CA GLU A 213 -4.87 -15.00 -9.13
C GLU A 213 -5.05 -15.85 -7.85
N ILE A 214 -5.53 -15.21 -6.77
CA ILE A 214 -5.71 -15.80 -5.43
C ILE A 214 -7.13 -15.63 -4.87
#